data_AF-A0A660Y4Q8-F1
#
_entry.id   AF-A0A660Y4Q8-F1
#
_cell.length_a   1.000
_cell.length_b   1.000
_cell.length_c   1.000
_cell.angle_alpha   90.00
_cell.angle_beta   90.00
_cell.angle_gamma   90.00
#
_symmetry.space_group_name_H-M   'P 1'
#
loop_
_entity.id
_entity.type
_entity.pdbx_description
1 polymer ?
#
loop_
_entity_poly.entity_id
_entity_poly.type
_entity_poly.pdbx_seq_one_letter_code
_entity_poly.pdbx_strand_id
1 'polypeptide(L)'
;MWASLILRPEGEVGGDLSSWIALGIARALREVAGVEAEVKFPNDVTVGGRKLAGVLVERSTGAYIVGFGVNLLQRKEDFPPELREVATSLFLETGKDWDAEDLLREILERIEEVYGRLRGSPRSGHRELRSSLRGFPQGEAHLEDGRPS
;
A
#
# COMPACT_ATOMS: atom_id res chain seq x y z
N MET A 1 4.15 -7.97 10.34
CA MET A 1 3.70 -6.76 11.04
C MET A 1 2.30 -6.43 10.60
N TRP A 2 1.44 -6.02 11.54
CA TRP A 2 0.07 -5.60 11.29
C TRP A 2 -0.16 -4.28 12.00
N ALA A 3 -0.76 -3.31 11.32
CA ALA A 3 -1.04 -2.00 11.87
C ALA A 3 -2.34 -1.44 11.30
N SER A 4 -2.99 -0.56 12.07
CA SER A 4 -4.18 0.17 11.63
C SER A 4 -4.02 1.66 11.91
N LEU A 5 -4.44 2.49 10.96
CA LEU A 5 -4.46 3.95 11.05
C LEU A 5 -5.89 4.46 10.96
N ILE A 6 -6.18 5.54 11.68
CA ILE A 6 -7.45 6.25 11.58
C ILE A 6 -7.19 7.60 10.93
N LEU A 7 -7.74 7.81 9.73
CA LEU A 7 -7.67 9.08 9.03
C LEU A 7 -8.99 9.83 9.19
N ARG A 8 -8.92 11.11 9.54
CA ARG A 8 -10.08 12.01 9.72
C ARG A 8 -9.96 13.23 8.79
N PRO A 9 -10.11 13.05 7.47
CA PRO A 9 -10.12 14.16 6.53
C PRO A 9 -11.33 15.08 6.76
N GLU A 10 -11.13 16.38 6.52
CA GLU A 10 -12.23 17.33 6.34
C GLU A 10 -12.84 17.11 4.93
N GLY A 11 -13.73 16.12 4.82
CA GLY A 11 -14.41 15.77 3.57
C GLY A 11 -14.06 14.38 3.03
N GLU A 12 -14.56 14.06 1.82
CA GLU A 12 -14.25 12.79 1.17
C GLU A 12 -12.82 12.79 0.61
N VAL A 13 -12.15 11.65 0.76
CA VAL A 13 -10.88 11.39 0.09
C VAL A 13 -11.21 10.80 -1.28
N GLY A 14 -10.97 11.58 -2.33
CA GLY A 14 -11.12 11.11 -3.71
C GLY A 14 -10.05 10.08 -4.08
N GLY A 15 -10.28 9.33 -5.16
CA GLY A 15 -9.36 8.30 -5.63
C GLY A 15 -9.45 6.98 -4.85
N ASP A 16 -8.63 6.01 -5.25
CA ASP A 16 -8.50 4.75 -4.52
C ASP A 16 -7.48 4.91 -3.38
N LEU A 17 -7.97 5.20 -2.17
CA LEU A 17 -7.14 5.36 -0.97
C LEU A 17 -6.29 4.11 -0.69
N SER A 18 -6.79 2.91 -0.98
CA SER A 18 -6.03 1.68 -0.73
C SER A 18 -4.79 1.58 -1.64
N SER A 19 -4.92 1.98 -2.91
CA SER A 19 -3.81 2.08 -3.85
C SER A 19 -2.76 3.10 -3.42
N TRP A 20 -3.18 4.25 -2.89
CA TRP A 20 -2.26 5.27 -2.39
C TRP A 20 -1.47 4.81 -1.18
N ILE A 21 -2.12 4.19 -0.22
CA ILE A 21 -1.45 3.62 0.96
C ILE A 21 -0.49 2.50 0.54
N ALA A 22 -0.90 1.63 -0.38
CA ALA A 22 -0.04 0.59 -0.93
C ALA A 22 1.19 1.18 -1.65
N LEU A 23 1.03 2.31 -2.34
CA LEU A 23 2.15 3.05 -2.95
C LEU A 23 3.12 3.60 -1.89
N GLY A 24 2.61 4.16 -0.79
CA GLY A 24 3.44 4.59 0.35
C GLY A 24 4.26 3.45 0.93
N ILE A 25 3.61 2.30 1.19
CA ILE A 25 4.27 1.08 1.68
C ILE A 25 5.34 0.59 0.68
N ALA A 26 5.01 0.50 -0.61
CA ALA A 26 5.96 0.06 -1.63
C ALA A 26 7.19 0.97 -1.72
N ARG A 27 7.01 2.30 -1.57
CA ARG A 27 8.12 3.27 -1.55
C ARG A 27 9.02 3.07 -0.34
N ALA A 28 8.43 2.94 0.85
CA ALA A 28 9.20 2.67 2.06
C ALA A 28 10.03 1.40 1.90
N LEU A 29 9.42 0.29 1.45
CA LEU A 29 10.11 -0.99 1.28
C LEU A 29 11.24 -0.93 0.24
N ARG A 30 11.07 -0.21 -0.87
CA ARG A 30 12.17 0.01 -1.84
C ARG A 30 13.34 0.74 -1.22
N GLU A 31 13.05 1.80 -0.46
CA GLU A 31 14.07 2.67 0.10
C GLU A 31 14.84 2.01 1.23
N VAL A 32 14.14 1.40 2.19
CA VAL A 32 14.77 0.87 3.41
C VAL A 32 15.26 -0.55 3.23
N ALA A 33 14.55 -1.37 2.44
CA ALA A 33 14.86 -2.79 2.26
C ALA A 33 15.52 -3.11 0.91
N GLY A 34 15.56 -2.15 -0.03
CA GLY A 34 16.17 -2.37 -1.35
C GLY A 34 15.44 -3.41 -2.20
N VAL A 35 14.18 -3.72 -1.87
CA VAL A 35 13.37 -4.68 -2.63
C VAL A 35 12.63 -3.97 -3.75
N GLU A 36 12.51 -4.61 -4.91
CA GLU A 36 11.73 -4.10 -6.05
C GLU A 36 10.22 -4.27 -5.81
N ALA A 37 9.72 -3.65 -4.75
CA ALA A 37 8.31 -3.71 -4.35
C ALA A 37 7.44 -2.94 -5.33
N GLU A 38 6.32 -3.49 -5.75
CA GLU A 38 5.44 -2.88 -6.75
C GLU A 38 3.98 -3.04 -6.34
N VAL A 39 3.18 -2.02 -6.61
CA VAL A 39 1.76 -2.05 -6.28
C VAL A 39 1.01 -2.81 -7.38
N LYS A 40 0.36 -3.90 -6.99
CA LYS A 40 -0.64 -4.59 -7.78
C LYS A 40 -2.00 -4.03 -7.38
N PHE A 41 -2.67 -3.38 -8.32
CA PHE A 41 -3.96 -2.75 -8.08
C PHE A 41 -4.99 -3.76 -7.52
N PRO A 42 -5.86 -3.37 -6.57
CA PRO A 42 -5.94 -2.04 -5.95
C PRO A 42 -5.09 -1.87 -4.67
N ASN A 43 -4.65 -2.95 -4.03
CA ASN A 43 -4.27 -2.85 -2.62
C ASN A 43 -3.11 -3.76 -2.19
N ASP A 44 -2.47 -4.42 -3.14
CA ASP A 44 -1.40 -5.37 -2.86
C ASP A 44 -0.03 -4.77 -3.17
N VAL A 45 0.94 -5.03 -2.31
CA VAL A 45 2.35 -4.79 -2.61
C VAL A 45 3.02 -6.12 -2.87
N THR A 46 3.74 -6.20 -3.98
CA THR A 46 4.31 -7.44 -4.52
C THR A 46 5.80 -7.28 -4.82
N VAL A 47 6.58 -8.35 -4.68
CA VAL A 47 7.96 -8.44 -5.16
C VAL A 47 8.06 -9.66 -6.08
N GLY A 48 8.52 -9.46 -7.32
CA GLY A 48 8.55 -10.54 -8.31
C GLY A 48 7.18 -11.19 -8.56
N GLY A 49 6.09 -10.43 -8.41
CA GLY A 49 4.72 -10.93 -8.54
C GLY A 49 4.15 -11.66 -7.31
N ARG A 50 4.96 -11.91 -6.27
CA ARG A 50 4.51 -12.51 -4.99
C ARG A 50 4.11 -11.45 -3.99
N LYS A 51 3.03 -11.68 -3.26
CA LYS A 51 2.45 -10.74 -2.29
C LYS A 51 3.32 -10.62 -1.04
N LEU A 52 3.77 -9.40 -0.76
CA LEU A 52 4.59 -9.03 0.40
C LEU A 52 3.75 -8.26 1.44
N ALA A 53 2.85 -7.39 0.98
CA ALA A 53 1.96 -6.63 1.84
C ALA A 53 0.56 -6.48 1.23
N GLY A 54 -0.41 -6.13 2.06
CA GLY A 54 -1.78 -5.83 1.65
C GLY A 54 -2.39 -4.72 2.47
N VAL A 55 -3.32 -3.98 1.86
CA VAL A 55 -4.04 -2.87 2.47
C VAL A 55 -5.55 -3.14 2.44
N LEU A 56 -6.22 -2.74 3.51
CA LEU A 56 -7.67 -2.73 3.64
C LEU A 56 -8.11 -1.35 4.12
N VAL A 57 -9.14 -0.79 3.49
CA VAL A 57 -9.72 0.49 3.87
C VAL A 57 -11.19 0.28 4.17
N GLU A 58 -11.59 0.59 5.40
CA GLU A 58 -12.98 0.61 5.83
C GLU A 58 -13.42 2.05 6.08
N ARG A 59 -14.62 2.39 5.62
CA ARG A 59 -15.20 3.72 5.85
C ARG A 59 -16.09 3.68 7.09
N SER A 60 -15.87 4.64 7.99
CA SER A 60 -16.75 4.93 9.12
C SER A 60 -17.21 6.39 9.06
N THR A 61 -18.20 6.78 9.86
CA THR A 61 -18.75 8.14 9.84
C THR A 61 -17.65 9.17 10.13
N GLY A 62 -17.26 9.94 9.11
CA GLY A 62 -16.22 10.97 9.20
C GLY A 62 -14.79 10.45 9.34
N ALA A 63 -14.55 9.15 9.13
CA ALA A 63 -13.22 8.55 9.25
C ALA A 63 -12.99 7.40 8.27
N TYR A 64 -11.72 7.14 7.97
CA TYR A 64 -11.27 5.94 7.28
C TYR A 64 -10.38 5.13 8.21
N ILE A 65 -10.67 3.84 8.35
CA ILE A 65 -9.84 2.88 9.07
C ILE A 65 -8.99 2.16 8.02
N VAL A 66 -7.69 2.42 8.04
CA VAL A 66 -6.73 1.84 7.10
C VAL A 66 -5.96 0.76 7.83
N GLY A 67 -6.29 -0.50 7.58
CA GLY A 67 -5.51 -1.65 8.04
C GLY A 67 -4.47 -2.03 6.99
N PHE A 68 -3.24 -2.32 7.41
CA PHE A 68 -2.24 -2.89 6.51
C PHE A 68 -1.38 -3.94 7.21
N GLY A 69 -0.90 -4.88 6.41
CA GLY A 69 -0.06 -5.98 6.86
C GLY A 69 1.14 -6.14 5.94
N VAL A 70 2.32 -6.33 6.53
CA VAL A 70 3.57 -6.64 5.83
C VAL A 70 4.13 -7.94 6.36
N ASN A 71 4.41 -8.89 5.46
CA ASN A 71 5.13 -10.12 5.79
C ASN A 71 6.60 -9.77 6.06
N LEU A 72 7.06 -9.96 7.30
CA LEU A 72 8.41 -9.60 7.73
C LEU A 72 9.34 -10.80 7.75
N LEU A 73 9.16 -11.70 8.71
CA LEU A 73 10.11 -12.76 9.04
C LEU A 73 9.68 -14.15 8.60
N GLN A 74 8.50 -14.27 7.97
CA GLN A 74 7.95 -15.56 7.57
C GLN A 74 8.89 -16.27 6.59
N ARG A 75 9.16 -17.55 6.84
CA ARG A 75 9.84 -18.46 5.92
C ARG A 75 8.83 -19.12 4.98
N LYS A 76 9.32 -19.82 3.97
CA LYS A 76 8.45 -20.46 2.96
C LYS A 76 7.50 -21.47 3.62
N GLU A 77 7.95 -22.15 4.67
CA GLU A 77 7.19 -23.19 5.36
C GLU A 77 6.07 -22.61 6.23
N ASP A 78 6.22 -21.37 6.69
CA ASP A 78 5.24 -20.64 7.52
C ASP A 78 4.00 -20.24 6.72
N PHE A 79 4.10 -20.18 5.39
CA PHE A 79 2.95 -19.97 4.51
C PHE A 79 2.19 -21.29 4.30
N PRO A 80 0.83 -21.24 4.29
CA PRO A 80 0.00 -22.36 3.84
C PRO A 80 0.46 -22.87 2.47
N PRO A 81 0.42 -24.20 2.20
CA PRO A 81 0.94 -24.78 0.96
C PRO A 81 0.52 -24.07 -0.33
N GLU A 82 -0.75 -23.66 -0.40
CA GLU A 82 -1.36 -22.95 -1.52
C GLU A 82 -0.84 -21.51 -1.72
N LEU A 83 -0.25 -20.90 -0.69
CA LEU A 83 0.30 -19.54 -0.74
C LEU A 83 1.81 -19.49 -0.98
N ARG A 84 2.53 -20.62 -0.86
CA ARG A 84 4.01 -20.64 -0.88
C ARG A 84 4.64 -20.11 -2.17
N GLU A 85 3.93 -20.19 -3.29
CA GLU A 85 4.42 -19.72 -4.59
C GLU A 85 3.95 -18.29 -4.91
N VAL A 86 2.96 -17.77 -4.18
CA VAL A 86 2.33 -16.46 -4.46
C VAL A 86 2.51 -15.44 -3.33
N ALA A 87 3.07 -15.84 -2.19
CA ALA A 87 3.40 -14.97 -1.07
C ALA A 87 4.91 -14.92 -0.83
N THR A 88 5.38 -13.82 -0.26
CA THR A 88 6.76 -13.62 0.16
C THR A 88 6.83 -12.80 1.44
N SER A 89 8.01 -12.64 2.00
CA SER A 89 8.31 -11.83 3.19
C SER A 89 9.60 -11.05 2.98
N LEU A 90 9.83 -9.99 3.77
CA LEU A 90 11.10 -9.27 3.72
C LEU A 90 12.30 -10.18 4.00
N PHE A 91 12.18 -11.14 4.91
CA PHE A 91 13.22 -12.12 5.19
C PHE A 91 13.51 -12.98 3.95
N LEU A 92 12.49 -13.46 3.24
CA LEU A 92 12.68 -14.25 2.02
C LEU A 92 13.30 -13.45 0.87
N GLU A 93 13.03 -12.14 0.79
CA GLU A 93 13.59 -11.27 -0.25
C GLU A 93 14.99 -10.74 0.09
N THR A 94 15.34 -10.60 1.37
CA THR A 94 16.56 -9.90 1.80
C THR A 94 17.55 -10.77 2.56
N GLY A 95 17.12 -11.91 3.11
CA GLY A 95 17.92 -12.79 3.98
C GLY A 95 18.26 -12.17 5.34
N LYS A 96 17.58 -11.10 5.76
CA LYS A 96 17.84 -10.35 7.00
C LYS A 96 16.63 -10.35 7.91
N ASP A 97 16.90 -10.22 9.21
CA ASP A 97 15.89 -9.90 10.21
C ASP A 97 15.59 -8.40 10.19
N TRP A 98 14.34 -8.05 10.46
CA TRP A 98 13.80 -6.69 10.37
C TRP A 98 13.14 -6.32 11.69
N ASP A 99 13.48 -5.14 12.19
CA ASP A 99 12.76 -4.54 13.31
C ASP A 99 11.41 -3.99 12.83
N ALA A 100 10.34 -4.38 13.51
CA ALA A 100 8.99 -4.01 13.10
C ALA A 100 8.67 -2.54 13.42
N GLU A 101 9.24 -1.96 14.47
CA GLU A 101 9.00 -0.58 14.86
C GLU A 101 9.71 0.39 13.91
N ASP A 102 10.98 0.11 13.57
CA ASP A 102 11.74 0.90 12.61
C ASP A 102 11.07 0.86 11.23
N LEU A 103 10.67 -0.32 10.76
CA LEU A 103 9.97 -0.43 9.49
C LEU A 103 8.59 0.28 9.52
N LEU A 104 7.87 0.19 10.64
CA LEU A 104 6.59 0.89 10.79
C LEU A 104 6.79 2.39 10.67
N ARG A 105 7.79 2.96 11.34
CA ARG A 105 8.12 4.40 11.26
C ARG A 105 8.28 4.86 9.81
N GLU A 106 9.13 4.17 9.07
CA GLU A 106 9.44 4.48 7.67
C GLU A 106 8.18 4.37 6.77
N ILE A 107 7.35 3.35 7.01
CA ILE A 107 6.07 3.20 6.31
C ILE A 107 5.12 4.35 6.63
N LEU A 108 5.03 4.78 7.89
CA LEU A 108 4.14 5.87 8.30
C LEU A 108 4.58 7.20 7.68
N GLU A 109 5.88 7.49 7.65
CA GLU A 109 6.42 8.69 7.00
C GLU A 109 6.07 8.71 5.51
N ARG A 110 6.26 7.59 4.78
CA ARG A 110 5.88 7.51 3.37
C ARG A 110 4.37 7.53 3.14
N ILE A 111 3.56 6.98 4.05
CA ILE A 111 2.09 7.10 4.01
C ILE A 111 1.66 8.56 4.17
N GLU A 112 2.25 9.29 5.12
CA GLU A 112 1.94 10.70 5.34
C GLU A 112 2.23 11.54 4.09
N GLU A 113 3.38 11.31 3.44
CA GLU A 113 3.75 12.01 2.20
C GLU A 113 2.75 11.77 1.05
N VAL A 114 2.39 10.51 0.80
CA VAL A 114 1.45 10.19 -0.29
C VAL A 114 0.04 10.68 0.03
N TYR A 115 -0.37 10.63 1.29
CA TYR A 115 -1.66 11.16 1.73
C TYR A 115 -1.72 12.69 1.62
N GLY A 116 -0.63 13.39 1.98
CA GLY A 116 -0.49 14.83 1.80
C GLY A 116 -0.62 15.25 0.34
N ARG A 117 0.00 14.50 -0.59
CA ARG A 117 -0.15 14.74 -2.04
C ARG A 117 -1.57 14.53 -2.54
N LEU A 118 -2.21 13.45 -2.10
CA LEU A 118 -3.61 13.15 -2.44
C LEU A 118 -4.54 14.29 -2.02
N ARG A 119 -4.35 14.83 -0.81
CA ARG A 119 -5.12 15.97 -0.29
C ARG A 119 -4.80 17.30 -0.99
N GLY A 120 -3.53 17.55 -1.32
CA GLY A 120 -3.06 18.83 -1.85
C GLY A 120 -3.32 19.03 -3.34
N SER A 121 -3.35 17.95 -4.14
CA SER A 121 -3.60 18.04 -5.59
C SER A 121 -4.18 16.74 -6.17
N PRO A 122 -5.50 16.50 -6.04
CA PRO A 122 -6.13 15.24 -6.45
C PRO A 122 -5.87 14.84 -7.91
N ARG A 123 -5.93 15.78 -8.86
CA ARG A 123 -5.77 15.50 -10.30
C ARG A 123 -4.37 15.06 -10.70
N SER A 124 -3.32 15.72 -10.20
CA SER A 124 -1.93 15.33 -10.48
C SER A 124 -1.59 14.02 -9.78
N GLY A 125 -2.10 13.82 -8.56
CA GLY A 125 -1.95 12.57 -7.84
C GLY A 125 -2.49 11.38 -8.63
N HIS A 126 -3.68 11.50 -9.20
CA HIS A 126 -4.29 10.38 -9.95
C HIS A 126 -3.43 9.92 -11.14
N ARG A 127 -2.74 10.86 -11.81
CA ARG A 127 -1.82 10.52 -12.92
C ARG A 127 -0.59 9.78 -12.42
N GLU A 128 0.03 10.25 -11.34
CA GLU A 128 1.19 9.62 -10.68
C GLU A 128 0.84 8.19 -10.27
N LEU A 129 -0.30 8.02 -9.59
CA LEU A 129 -0.78 6.73 -9.15
C LEU A 129 -0.93 5.79 -10.35
N ARG A 130 -1.69 6.17 -11.38
CA ARG A 130 -1.90 5.32 -12.57
C ARG A 130 -0.60 4.86 -13.22
N SER A 131 0.41 5.71 -13.28
CA SER A 131 1.73 5.34 -13.84
C SER A 131 2.54 4.39 -12.96
N SER A 132 2.21 4.30 -11.66
CA SER A 132 2.93 3.51 -10.66
C SER A 132 2.29 2.15 -10.36
N LEU A 133 1.08 1.89 -10.88
CA LEU A 133 0.30 0.69 -10.57
C LEU A 133 0.39 -0.36 -11.68
N ARG A 134 0.57 -1.62 -11.28
CA ARG A 134 0.43 -2.77 -12.18
C ARG A 134 -1.00 -3.30 -12.17
N GLY A 135 -1.48 -3.68 -13.35
CA GLY A 135 -2.81 -4.28 -13.52
C GLY A 135 -3.96 -3.27 -13.39
N PHE A 136 -3.68 -1.97 -13.48
CA PHE A 136 -4.73 -0.94 -13.45
C PHE A 136 -5.67 -1.12 -14.67
N PRO A 137 -7.01 -1.12 -14.48
CA PRO A 137 -7.96 -1.30 -15.58
C PRO A 137 -7.80 -0.25 -16.68
N GLN A 138 -7.61 -0.69 -17.92
CA GLN A 138 -7.59 0.19 -19.10
C GLN A 138 -9.04 0.47 -19.51
N GLY A 139 -9.64 1.55 -19.00
CA GLY A 139 -10.96 1.98 -19.46
C GLY A 139 -11.84 2.78 -18.49
N GLU A 140 -11.52 2.84 -17.20
CA GLU A 140 -12.38 3.57 -16.25
C GLU A 140 -11.97 5.04 -16.11
N ALA A 141 -12.83 5.91 -16.67
CA ALA A 141 -12.80 7.36 -16.55
C ALA A 141 -13.51 7.86 -15.26
N HIS A 142 -13.64 7.04 -14.22
CA HIS A 142 -14.48 7.36 -13.05
C HIS A 142 -13.75 7.98 -11.86
N LEU A 143 -12.44 8.24 -11.95
CA LEU A 143 -11.70 8.96 -10.91
C LEU A 143 -11.42 10.43 -11.29
N GLU A 144 -12.06 10.99 -12.32
CA GLU A 144 -11.84 12.39 -12.74
C GLU A 144 -12.79 13.40 -12.12
N ASP A 145 -13.98 13.00 -11.67
CA ASP A 145 -14.97 13.92 -11.14
C ASP A 145 -15.15 13.72 -9.64
N GLY A 146 -14.38 14.48 -8.86
CA GLY A 146 -14.65 14.72 -7.43
C GLY A 146 -15.94 15.52 -7.21
N ARG A 147 -17.06 15.05 -7.75
CA ARG A 147 -18.39 15.61 -7.49
C ARG A 147 -19.14 14.64 -6.58
N PRO A 148 -19.71 15.12 -5.46
CA PRO A 148 -20.63 14.31 -4.68
C PRO A 148 -21.90 14.06 -5.51
N SER A 149 -22.38 12.81 -5.47
CA SER A 149 -23.74 12.43 -5.89
C SER A 149 -24.79 13.05 -5.00
#